data_AF-A0A0Q0RS77-F1
#
_entry.id   AF-A0A0Q0RS77-F1
#
_cell.length_a   1.000
_cell.length_b   1.000
_cell.length_c   1.000
_cell.angle_alpha   90.00
_cell.angle_beta   90.00
_cell.angle_gamma   90.00
#
_symmetry.space_group_name_H-M   'P 1'
#
loop_
_entity.id
_entity.type
_entity.pdbx_description
1 polymer ?
#
loop_
_entity_poly.entity_id
_entity_poly.type
_entity_poly.pdbx_seq_one_letter_code
_entity_poly.pdbx_strand_id
1 'polypeptide(L)'
;MLKLNAKIRVYETVQLIPTPKFYEFTYVKNVDISSSYKSLTDTATIVMPQKVYTDTKGFDQSLFTNASGTEKTIHDFFKLENFIEIFLGYDGDYKPAFRGYITGVQADINAVITCEDAMYALKKVKAVKDDDVQDKNDTMNFVATNPTANVENFNPKTFFEKRIKELKLPFKINALDEELGNIIINRNQSLAQVFEILKDKGIYTYFKIEDAAPVLTITNNPQQHTATELAGFIDRNFIKSPLAGTLVKKLINQGLAILSSQLSKATQSLSDRFLGKVRFRFRYNIIEDKLVVVKESTKNTRMRVEKYFKNSNTPIYIELGDPNGQLTKTHVLHNDTDDLPKDPEAFKKATTEVASELYQYAALRAMESKPSGFEGSFLTFGEPFVRPTDQVILENAKDKEKNGTFQVEKVERSFGENGYRQRIFIGRRVEIV
;
A
#
# COMPACT_ATOMS: atom_id res chain seq x y z
N MET A 1 -34.57 -9.84 6.62
CA MET A 1 -33.31 -9.83 7.40
C MET A 1 -32.25 -10.41 6.47
N LEU A 2 -31.16 -9.69 6.19
CA LEU A 2 -30.10 -10.22 5.32
C LEU A 2 -29.44 -11.42 6.00
N LYS A 3 -29.23 -12.50 5.28
CA LYS A 3 -28.48 -13.65 5.77
C LYS A 3 -27.00 -13.30 5.73
N LEU A 4 -26.34 -13.44 6.87
CA LEU A 4 -24.91 -13.21 6.99
C LEU A 4 -24.15 -14.45 6.48
N ASN A 5 -23.23 -14.27 5.53
CA ASN A 5 -22.49 -15.37 4.90
C ASN A 5 -20.97 -15.15 4.98
N ALA A 6 -20.27 -16.18 5.46
CA ALA A 6 -18.81 -16.27 5.40
C ALA A 6 -18.41 -17.54 4.67
N LYS A 7 -17.27 -17.48 3.98
CA LYS A 7 -16.61 -18.64 3.38
C LYS A 7 -15.12 -18.49 3.59
N ILE A 8 -14.52 -19.43 4.31
CA ILE A 8 -13.09 -19.49 4.61
C ILE A 8 -12.52 -20.68 3.86
N ARG A 9 -11.50 -20.45 3.04
CA ARG A 9 -10.76 -21.51 2.35
C ARG A 9 -9.34 -21.55 2.87
N VAL A 10 -8.90 -22.72 3.32
CA VAL A 10 -7.53 -22.95 3.80
C VAL A 10 -6.85 -23.94 2.86
N TYR A 11 -5.79 -23.49 2.21
CA TYR A 11 -5.01 -24.24 1.23
C TYR A 11 -3.75 -24.77 1.89
N GLU A 12 -3.45 -26.05 1.67
CA GLU A 12 -2.13 -26.58 2.01
C GLU A 12 -1.08 -25.93 1.10
N THR A 13 0.09 -25.63 1.65
CA THR A 13 1.18 -24.98 0.91
C THR A 13 2.42 -25.84 0.84
N VAL A 14 3.16 -25.73 -0.26
CA VAL A 14 4.54 -26.22 -0.39
C VAL A 14 5.43 -25.02 -0.65
N GLN A 15 6.38 -24.74 0.24
CA GLN A 15 7.24 -23.54 0.17
C GLN A 15 6.41 -22.25 0.00
N LEU A 16 5.33 -22.11 0.78
CA LEU A 16 4.37 -20.99 0.72
C LEU A 16 3.57 -20.87 -0.60
N ILE A 17 3.72 -21.80 -1.55
CA ILE A 17 2.89 -21.83 -2.76
C ILE A 17 1.61 -22.66 -2.46
N PRO A 18 0.40 -22.07 -2.61
CA PRO A 18 -0.85 -22.79 -2.40
C PRO A 18 -0.99 -23.97 -3.37
N THR A 19 -1.34 -25.15 -2.84
CA THR A 19 -1.68 -26.33 -3.63
C THR A 19 -3.17 -26.35 -4.01
N PRO A 20 -3.60 -27.20 -4.96
CA PRO A 20 -5.03 -27.37 -5.25
C PRO A 20 -5.85 -27.96 -4.11
N LYS A 21 -5.21 -28.54 -3.08
CA LYS A 21 -5.90 -29.14 -1.93
C LYS A 21 -6.25 -28.06 -0.92
N PHE A 22 -7.55 -27.91 -0.64
CA PHE A 22 -8.06 -26.95 0.33
C PHE A 22 -9.22 -27.50 1.16
N TYR A 23 -9.43 -26.86 2.30
CA TYR A 23 -10.56 -27.07 3.21
C TYR A 23 -11.46 -25.84 3.16
N GLU A 24 -12.77 -26.03 3.06
CA GLU A 24 -13.74 -24.93 3.03
C GLU A 24 -14.64 -24.98 4.27
N PHE A 25 -14.84 -23.81 4.87
CA PHE A 25 -15.74 -23.61 6.02
C PHE A 25 -16.72 -22.49 5.67
N THR A 26 -18.02 -22.76 5.84
CA THR A 26 -19.11 -21.81 5.55
C THR A 26 -19.69 -21.16 6.81
N TYR A 27 -18.99 -21.32 7.93
CA TYR A 27 -19.33 -20.76 9.23
C TYR A 27 -18.08 -20.22 9.92
N VAL A 28 -18.29 -19.22 10.78
CA VAL A 28 -17.26 -18.59 11.61
C VAL A 28 -17.95 -17.90 12.77
N LYS A 29 -17.29 -17.77 13.92
CA LYS A 29 -17.82 -16.96 15.02
C LYS A 29 -17.59 -15.48 14.73
N ASN A 30 -16.32 -15.08 14.65
CA ASN A 30 -15.93 -13.71 14.35
C ASN A 30 -14.78 -13.66 13.34
N VAL A 31 -14.75 -12.61 12.53
CA VAL A 31 -13.62 -12.23 11.67
C VAL A 31 -13.35 -10.75 11.84
N ASP A 32 -12.10 -10.41 12.14
CA ASP A 32 -11.61 -9.04 12.19
C ASP A 32 -10.47 -8.86 11.19
N ILE A 33 -10.55 -7.87 10.30
CA ILE A 33 -9.53 -7.59 9.27
C ILE A 33 -9.14 -6.12 9.36
N SER A 34 -7.83 -5.82 9.30
CA SER A 34 -7.31 -4.46 9.21
C SER A 34 -6.44 -4.33 7.97
N SER A 35 -6.88 -3.49 7.02
CA SER A 35 -6.20 -3.26 5.75
C SER A 35 -5.81 -1.80 5.55
N SER A 36 -4.60 -1.50 5.10
CA SER A 36 -4.12 -0.12 4.88
C SER A 36 -2.95 -0.06 3.91
N TYR A 37 -2.96 0.88 2.96
CA TYR A 37 -1.79 1.09 2.09
C TYR A 37 -0.57 1.67 2.85
N LYS A 38 -0.79 2.23 4.05
CA LYS A 38 0.29 2.76 4.92
C LYS A 38 0.99 1.66 5.71
N SER A 39 0.33 0.51 5.89
CA SER A 39 0.89 -0.66 6.58
C SER A 39 1.53 -1.57 5.54
N LEU A 40 2.67 -2.16 5.87
CA LEU A 40 3.33 -3.12 4.96
C LEU A 40 2.54 -4.43 4.83
N THR A 41 1.72 -4.75 5.84
CA THR A 41 0.99 -6.01 5.95
C THR A 41 -0.42 -5.74 6.45
N ASP A 42 -1.41 -6.25 5.73
CA ASP A 42 -2.77 -6.39 6.24
C ASP A 42 -2.87 -7.58 7.18
N THR A 43 -3.73 -7.48 8.20
CA THR A 43 -3.91 -8.55 9.20
C THR A 43 -5.36 -9.04 9.22
N ALA A 44 -5.53 -10.32 9.57
CA ALA A 44 -6.84 -10.89 9.86
C ALA A 44 -6.78 -11.77 11.11
N THR A 45 -7.87 -11.78 11.87
CA THR A 45 -8.11 -12.70 12.99
C THR A 45 -9.44 -13.40 12.77
N ILE A 46 -9.44 -14.71 12.92
CA ILE A 46 -10.62 -15.56 12.79
C ILE A 46 -10.84 -16.26 14.12
N VAL A 47 -12.07 -16.22 14.63
CA VAL A 47 -12.49 -17.01 15.79
C VAL A 47 -13.42 -18.13 15.33
N MET A 48 -13.06 -19.36 15.65
CA MET A 48 -13.78 -20.59 15.31
C MET A 48 -14.04 -21.43 16.57
N PRO A 49 -15.04 -22.32 16.55
CA PRO A 49 -15.11 -23.43 17.51
C PRO A 49 -13.84 -24.30 17.42
N GLN A 50 -13.45 -24.98 18.51
CA GLN A 50 -12.32 -25.92 18.49
C GLN A 50 -12.56 -27.14 17.61
N LYS A 51 -13.81 -27.63 17.61
CA LYS A 51 -14.28 -28.76 16.81
C LYS A 51 -14.82 -28.21 15.50
N VAL A 52 -14.17 -28.56 14.41
CA VAL A 52 -14.51 -28.07 13.07
C VAL A 52 -14.65 -29.22 12.09
N TYR A 53 -15.41 -28.96 11.03
CA TYR A 53 -15.79 -29.89 9.98
C TYR A 53 -16.06 -29.12 8.67
N THR A 54 -15.84 -29.78 7.53
CA THR A 54 -15.85 -29.14 6.20
C THR A 54 -17.12 -29.43 5.38
N ASP A 55 -17.93 -30.41 5.75
CA ASP A 55 -19.19 -30.72 5.06
C ASP A 55 -20.38 -30.20 5.85
N THR A 56 -21.17 -29.30 5.26
CA THR A 56 -22.31 -28.66 5.94
C THR A 56 -23.67 -29.21 5.47
N LYS A 57 -23.70 -30.30 4.70
CA LYS A 57 -24.93 -30.95 4.26
C LYS A 57 -25.53 -31.81 5.37
N GLY A 58 -26.10 -31.15 6.37
CA GLY A 58 -26.76 -31.78 7.52
C GLY A 58 -25.86 -31.85 8.76
N PHE A 59 -26.47 -31.92 9.94
CA PHE A 59 -25.75 -32.08 11.20
C PHE A 59 -25.58 -33.57 11.50
N ASP A 60 -24.35 -34.07 11.37
CA ASP A 60 -23.96 -35.43 11.73
C ASP A 60 -22.68 -35.38 12.58
N GLN A 61 -22.68 -36.11 13.70
CA GLN A 61 -21.54 -36.18 14.62
C GLN A 61 -20.31 -36.84 13.97
N SER A 62 -20.50 -37.69 12.97
CA SER A 62 -19.41 -38.31 12.20
C SER A 62 -18.52 -37.27 11.49
N LEU A 63 -19.05 -36.08 11.18
CA LEU A 63 -18.35 -34.99 10.50
C LEU A 63 -17.15 -34.47 11.30
N PHE A 64 -17.19 -34.62 12.63
CA PHE A 64 -16.14 -34.23 13.56
C PHE A 64 -15.12 -35.33 13.81
N THR A 65 -15.19 -36.46 13.11
CA THR A 65 -14.21 -37.55 13.26
C THR A 65 -13.36 -37.71 12.00
N ASN A 66 -12.08 -38.05 12.17
CA ASN A 66 -11.17 -38.37 11.08
C ASN A 66 -11.24 -39.86 10.71
N ALA A 67 -10.48 -40.29 9.71
CA ALA A 67 -10.50 -41.68 9.22
C ALA A 67 -10.12 -42.73 10.28
N SER A 68 -9.36 -42.34 11.31
CA SER A 68 -9.02 -43.17 12.47
C SER A 68 -10.07 -43.17 13.59
N GLY A 69 -11.19 -42.46 13.42
CA GLY A 69 -12.23 -42.33 14.45
C GLY A 69 -11.88 -41.34 15.57
N THR A 70 -10.77 -40.60 15.46
CA THR A 70 -10.43 -39.55 16.42
C THR A 70 -11.04 -38.21 16.03
N GLU A 71 -11.28 -37.35 17.02
CA GLU A 71 -11.92 -36.06 16.80
C GLU A 71 -11.03 -35.11 15.97
N LYS A 72 -11.60 -34.52 14.94
CA LYS A 72 -11.02 -33.44 14.14
C LYS A 72 -11.00 -32.15 14.96
N THR A 73 -9.83 -31.54 15.01
CA THR A 73 -9.57 -30.29 15.70
C THR A 73 -9.25 -29.19 14.70
N ILE A 74 -9.21 -27.95 15.17
CA ILE A 74 -8.77 -26.81 14.36
C ILE A 74 -7.38 -27.04 13.72
N HIS A 75 -6.47 -27.72 14.42
CA HIS A 75 -5.09 -27.94 13.97
C HIS A 75 -4.96 -28.93 12.80
N ASP A 76 -5.99 -29.74 12.56
CA ASP A 76 -6.01 -30.63 11.39
C ASP A 76 -6.13 -29.85 10.08
N PHE A 77 -6.79 -28.68 10.12
CA PHE A 77 -7.12 -27.88 8.94
C PHE A 77 -6.37 -26.55 8.88
N PHE A 78 -6.16 -25.91 10.03
CA PHE A 78 -5.47 -24.63 10.16
C PHE A 78 -4.05 -24.89 10.71
N LYS A 79 -3.07 -24.81 9.83
CA LYS A 79 -1.66 -24.99 10.16
C LYS A 79 -0.89 -23.72 9.84
N LEU A 80 0.21 -23.49 10.55
CA LEU A 80 1.13 -22.41 10.23
C LEU A 80 1.51 -22.47 8.76
N GLU A 81 1.58 -21.30 8.13
CA GLU A 81 1.98 -21.10 6.75
C GLU A 81 1.04 -21.66 5.67
N ASN A 82 -0.08 -22.30 6.05
CA ASN A 82 -1.16 -22.54 5.10
C ASN A 82 -1.71 -21.21 4.57
N PHE A 83 -2.03 -21.18 3.28
CA PHE A 83 -2.64 -20.02 2.65
C PHE A 83 -4.14 -19.99 2.93
N ILE A 84 -4.69 -18.81 3.16
CA ILE A 84 -6.08 -18.62 3.56
C ILE A 84 -6.75 -17.54 2.73
N GLU A 85 -7.97 -17.81 2.28
CA GLU A 85 -8.86 -16.83 1.65
C GLU A 85 -10.12 -16.68 2.49
N ILE A 86 -10.47 -15.42 2.79
CA ILE A 86 -11.66 -15.07 3.57
C ILE A 86 -12.62 -14.31 2.65
N PHE A 87 -13.83 -14.83 2.53
CA PHE A 87 -14.92 -14.19 1.81
C PHE A 87 -16.07 -13.87 2.76
N LEU A 88 -16.57 -12.64 2.71
CA LEU A 88 -17.64 -12.14 3.58
C LEU A 88 -18.72 -11.49 2.71
N GLY A 89 -19.97 -11.56 3.14
CA GLY A 89 -21.06 -10.84 2.49
C GLY A 89 -22.45 -11.22 2.97
N TYR A 90 -23.45 -10.93 2.15
CA TYR A 90 -24.86 -11.12 2.46
C TYR A 90 -25.57 -11.96 1.39
N ASP A 91 -26.55 -12.75 1.79
CA ASP A 91 -27.46 -13.49 0.91
C ASP A 91 -26.76 -14.30 -0.20
N GLY A 92 -25.58 -14.85 0.11
CA GLY A 92 -24.76 -15.64 -0.80
C GLY A 92 -23.87 -14.82 -1.77
N ASP A 93 -23.93 -13.49 -1.75
CA ASP A 93 -22.99 -12.63 -2.47
C ASP A 93 -21.69 -12.46 -1.66
N TYR A 94 -20.65 -13.19 -2.05
CA TYR A 94 -19.37 -13.25 -1.34
C TYR A 94 -18.36 -12.24 -1.90
N LYS A 95 -17.84 -11.35 -1.06
CA LYS A 95 -16.73 -10.44 -1.41
C LYS A 95 -15.39 -10.99 -0.88
N PRO A 96 -14.31 -11.00 -1.69
CA PRO A 96 -12.99 -11.42 -1.23
C PRO A 96 -12.41 -10.35 -0.29
N ALA A 97 -12.47 -10.62 1.01
CA ALA A 97 -12.17 -9.70 2.10
C ALA A 97 -10.70 -9.75 2.52
N PHE A 98 -10.05 -10.92 2.46
CA PHE A 98 -8.66 -11.10 2.85
C PHE A 98 -8.03 -12.31 2.16
N ARG A 99 -6.74 -12.24 1.87
CA ARG A 99 -5.93 -13.36 1.36
C ARG A 99 -4.52 -13.29 1.90
N GLY A 100 -4.02 -14.40 2.43
CA GLY A 100 -2.73 -14.39 3.11
C GLY A 100 -2.34 -15.74 3.68
N TYR A 101 -1.53 -15.73 4.72
CA TYR A 101 -0.99 -16.91 5.38
C TYR A 101 -1.38 -16.94 6.85
N ILE A 102 -1.61 -18.14 7.37
CA ILE A 102 -1.82 -18.37 8.79
C ILE A 102 -0.49 -18.18 9.52
N THR A 103 -0.44 -17.26 10.47
CA THR A 103 0.73 -16.93 11.27
C THR A 103 0.64 -17.43 12.72
N GLY A 104 -0.55 -17.85 13.16
CA GLY A 104 -0.77 -18.38 14.49
C GLY A 104 -2.10 -19.13 14.59
N VAL A 105 -2.12 -20.18 15.42
CA VAL A 105 -3.32 -20.94 15.75
C VAL A 105 -3.27 -21.24 17.25
N GLN A 106 -4.16 -20.60 18.01
CA GLN A 106 -4.31 -20.78 19.45
C GLN A 106 -5.67 -21.44 19.71
N ALA A 107 -5.74 -22.46 20.56
CA ALA A 107 -6.94 -23.30 20.68
C ALA A 107 -7.30 -23.61 22.14
N ASP A 108 -7.22 -22.63 23.06
CA ASP A 108 -7.45 -22.87 24.49
C ASP A 108 -8.94 -23.06 24.84
N ILE A 109 -9.79 -22.08 24.49
CA ILE A 109 -11.26 -22.14 24.72
C ILE A 109 -12.01 -22.04 23.39
N ASN A 110 -11.74 -20.98 22.62
CA ASN A 110 -12.09 -20.88 21.21
C ASN A 110 -10.81 -20.95 20.40
N ALA A 111 -10.91 -21.42 19.16
CA ALA A 111 -9.80 -21.36 18.24
C ALA A 111 -9.65 -19.92 17.70
N VAL A 112 -8.48 -19.33 17.91
CA VAL A 112 -8.09 -18.02 17.38
C VAL A 112 -6.98 -18.24 16.35
N ILE A 113 -7.27 -17.87 15.11
CA ILE A 113 -6.35 -17.98 13.99
C ILE A 113 -5.93 -16.58 13.59
N THR A 114 -4.64 -16.28 13.67
CA THR A 114 -4.07 -15.01 13.20
C THR A 114 -3.48 -15.20 11.82
N CYS A 115 -3.65 -14.20 10.97
CA CYS A 115 -3.18 -14.22 9.59
C CYS A 115 -2.54 -12.87 9.22
N GLU A 116 -1.58 -12.95 8.32
CA GLU A 116 -0.98 -11.81 7.62
C GLU A 116 -1.21 -12.00 6.12
N ASP A 117 -1.32 -10.93 5.35
CA ASP A 117 -1.52 -11.01 3.91
C ASP A 117 -0.34 -11.68 3.16
N ALA A 118 -0.38 -11.65 1.82
CA ALA A 118 0.67 -12.24 0.99
C ALA A 118 2.09 -11.68 1.28
N MET A 119 2.23 -10.53 1.96
CA MET A 119 3.52 -9.98 2.38
C MET A 119 4.27 -10.91 3.33
N TYR A 120 3.58 -11.77 4.08
CA TYR A 120 4.21 -12.77 4.94
C TYR A 120 5.27 -13.59 4.20
N ALA A 121 5.01 -13.98 2.95
CA ALA A 121 5.99 -14.72 2.16
C ALA A 121 7.28 -13.93 1.91
N LEU A 122 7.18 -12.62 1.70
CA LEU A 122 8.31 -11.74 1.45
C LEU A 122 9.10 -11.39 2.73
N LYS A 123 8.50 -11.58 3.92
CA LYS A 123 9.21 -11.51 5.21
C LYS A 123 10.17 -12.70 5.41
N LYS A 124 9.92 -13.82 4.73
CA LYS A 124 10.73 -15.04 4.84
C LYS A 124 11.87 -15.13 3.82
N VAL A 125 11.88 -14.24 2.82
CA VAL A 125 12.84 -14.28 1.72
C VAL A 125 13.87 -13.18 1.90
N LYS A 126 15.15 -13.55 1.92
CA LYS A 126 16.27 -12.60 1.93
C LYS A 126 16.27 -11.76 0.66
N ALA A 127 16.56 -10.46 0.79
CA ALA A 127 16.65 -9.56 -0.35
C ALA A 127 17.89 -9.83 -1.22
N VAL A 128 18.95 -10.36 -0.60
CA VAL A 128 20.20 -10.75 -1.24
C VAL A 128 20.55 -12.17 -0.79
N LYS A 129 21.04 -13.01 -1.72
CA LYS A 129 21.39 -14.40 -1.45
C LYS A 129 22.70 -14.49 -0.67
N ASP A 130 22.88 -15.57 0.09
CA ASP A 130 24.12 -15.77 0.85
C ASP A 130 25.27 -16.26 -0.05
N ASP A 131 24.89 -17.06 -1.03
CA ASP A 131 25.62 -17.68 -2.12
C ASP A 131 25.75 -16.73 -3.34
N ASP A 132 26.77 -16.97 -4.17
CA ASP A 132 26.99 -16.27 -5.44
C ASP A 132 27.10 -14.73 -5.34
N VAL A 133 27.73 -14.24 -4.26
CA VAL A 133 27.85 -12.82 -3.89
C VAL A 133 28.63 -11.96 -4.90
N GLN A 134 29.33 -12.59 -5.83
CA GLN A 134 30.10 -11.93 -6.90
C GLN A 134 29.74 -12.51 -8.28
N ASP A 135 28.53 -13.05 -8.44
CA ASP A 135 28.07 -13.49 -9.75
C ASP A 135 28.03 -12.30 -10.71
N LYS A 136 28.86 -12.37 -11.75
CA LYS A 136 28.94 -11.35 -12.80
C LYS A 136 27.61 -11.18 -13.55
N ASN A 137 26.73 -12.18 -13.49
CA ASN A 137 25.40 -12.16 -14.11
C ASN A 137 24.30 -11.64 -13.15
N ASP A 138 24.59 -11.51 -11.86
CA ASP A 138 23.68 -10.93 -10.87
C ASP A 138 24.32 -9.75 -10.14
N THR A 139 24.39 -8.62 -10.85
CA THR A 139 24.83 -7.33 -10.30
C THR A 139 23.99 -6.85 -9.12
N MET A 140 22.79 -7.41 -8.90
CA MET A 140 21.90 -7.08 -7.79
C MET A 140 22.13 -7.99 -6.55
N ASN A 141 22.99 -9.01 -6.68
CA ASN A 141 23.39 -9.92 -5.59
C ASN A 141 24.72 -9.55 -4.93
N PHE A 142 25.23 -8.37 -5.25
CA PHE A 142 26.45 -7.86 -4.68
C PHE A 142 26.21 -7.32 -3.26
N VAL A 143 27.05 -7.74 -2.32
CA VAL A 143 27.13 -7.19 -0.96
C VAL A 143 28.58 -6.77 -0.76
N ALA A 144 28.84 -5.48 -0.55
CA ALA A 144 30.17 -5.04 -0.17
C ALA A 144 30.60 -5.77 1.11
N THR A 145 31.84 -6.22 1.13
CA THR A 145 32.45 -6.95 2.26
C THR A 145 32.59 -6.10 3.52
N ASN A 146 32.35 -4.78 3.44
CA ASN A 146 32.32 -3.80 4.53
C ASN A 146 31.08 -2.87 4.42
N PRO A 147 30.53 -2.34 5.54
CA PRO A 147 29.16 -1.84 5.62
C PRO A 147 28.97 -0.38 5.16
N THR A 148 29.09 -0.09 3.85
CA THR A 148 28.84 1.29 3.36
C THR A 148 28.04 1.50 2.06
N ALA A 149 27.77 0.50 1.20
CA ALA A 149 26.70 0.47 0.17
C ALA A 149 26.97 -0.63 -0.87
N ASN A 150 25.91 -1.26 -1.39
CA ASN A 150 26.07 -2.54 -2.12
C ASN A 150 25.24 -2.69 -3.41
N VAL A 151 24.12 -1.97 -3.59
CA VAL A 151 23.32 -2.04 -4.83
C VAL A 151 23.34 -0.68 -5.51
N GLU A 152 24.11 -0.62 -6.59
CA GLU A 152 24.21 0.56 -7.45
C GLU A 152 22.98 0.70 -8.35
N ASN A 153 22.56 1.94 -8.62
CA ASN A 153 21.47 2.27 -9.55
C ASN A 153 20.20 1.46 -9.28
N PHE A 154 19.80 1.39 -8.00
CA PHE A 154 18.67 0.59 -7.57
C PHE A 154 17.37 1.06 -8.23
N ASN A 155 16.77 0.18 -9.01
CA ASN A 155 15.43 0.36 -9.56
C ASN A 155 14.49 -0.69 -8.91
N PRO A 156 13.43 -0.27 -8.19
CA PRO A 156 12.53 -1.19 -7.50
C PRO A 156 11.95 -2.26 -8.43
N LYS A 157 11.50 -1.88 -9.63
CA LYS A 157 10.89 -2.81 -10.57
C LYS A 157 11.86 -3.90 -10.98
N THR A 158 13.04 -3.56 -11.50
CA THR A 158 14.00 -4.56 -11.96
C THR A 158 14.50 -5.44 -10.82
N PHE A 159 14.75 -4.86 -9.64
CA PHE A 159 15.21 -5.60 -8.47
C PHE A 159 14.14 -6.59 -7.97
N PHE A 160 12.92 -6.12 -7.67
CA PHE A 160 11.89 -6.98 -7.08
C PHE A 160 11.32 -7.98 -8.07
N GLU A 161 11.16 -7.62 -9.35
CA GLU A 161 10.76 -8.59 -10.37
C GLU A 161 11.77 -9.73 -10.49
N LYS A 162 13.08 -9.43 -10.48
CA LYS A 162 14.13 -10.45 -10.50
C LYS A 162 14.06 -11.34 -9.27
N ARG A 163 14.06 -10.77 -8.06
CA ARG A 163 14.09 -11.51 -6.79
C ARG A 163 12.84 -12.34 -6.54
N ILE A 164 11.66 -11.83 -6.90
CA ILE A 164 10.39 -12.49 -6.64
C ILE A 164 10.06 -13.54 -7.71
N LYS A 165 10.48 -13.35 -8.97
CA LYS A 165 10.22 -14.32 -10.05
C LYS A 165 10.81 -15.69 -9.75
N GLU A 166 11.94 -15.74 -9.05
CA GLU A 166 12.59 -16.99 -8.62
C GLU A 166 11.73 -17.80 -7.64
N LEU A 167 10.86 -17.13 -6.87
CA LEU A 167 10.00 -17.73 -5.86
C LEU A 167 8.75 -18.38 -6.45
N LYS A 168 8.41 -18.08 -7.71
CA LYS A 168 7.21 -18.59 -8.41
C LYS A 168 5.90 -18.36 -7.63
N LEU A 169 5.82 -17.27 -6.87
CA LEU A 169 4.63 -16.92 -6.09
C LEU A 169 3.49 -16.49 -7.02
N PRO A 170 2.22 -16.83 -6.71
CA PRO A 170 1.08 -16.63 -7.59
C PRO A 170 0.48 -15.21 -7.49
N PHE A 171 1.31 -14.18 -7.64
CA PHE A 171 0.86 -12.78 -7.66
C PHE A 171 1.60 -11.95 -8.71
N LYS A 172 0.95 -10.88 -9.16
CA LYS A 172 1.58 -9.91 -10.08
C LYS A 172 2.36 -8.87 -9.27
N ILE A 173 3.34 -8.25 -9.92
CA ILE A 173 4.10 -7.13 -9.37
C ILE A 173 3.79 -5.91 -10.23
N ASN A 174 3.43 -4.81 -9.59
CA ASN A 174 3.35 -3.49 -10.19
C ASN A 174 4.29 -2.58 -9.40
N ALA A 175 5.47 -2.32 -9.94
CA ALA A 175 6.52 -1.63 -9.24
C ALA A 175 6.95 -0.35 -9.96
N LEU A 176 7.27 0.67 -9.16
CA LEU A 176 7.88 1.92 -9.60
C LEU A 176 9.13 1.65 -10.43
N ASP A 177 9.10 2.12 -11.68
CA ASP A 177 10.19 2.01 -12.64
C ASP A 177 10.99 3.31 -12.65
N GLU A 178 11.76 3.51 -11.58
CA GLU A 178 12.56 4.71 -11.35
C GLU A 178 13.89 4.31 -10.72
N GLU A 179 14.97 4.95 -11.14
CA GLU A 179 16.29 4.75 -10.55
C GLU A 179 16.42 5.61 -9.29
N LEU A 180 16.55 4.95 -8.14
CA LEU A 180 16.62 5.60 -6.83
C LEU A 180 18.06 5.81 -6.34
N GLY A 181 19.03 5.66 -7.24
CA GLY A 181 20.45 5.68 -6.94
C GLY A 181 20.88 4.52 -6.06
N ASN A 182 21.87 4.75 -5.22
CA ASN A 182 22.49 3.71 -4.41
C ASN A 182 21.65 3.40 -3.16
N ILE A 183 21.47 2.11 -2.86
CA ILE A 183 20.82 1.65 -1.63
C ILE A 183 21.70 0.63 -0.89
N ILE A 184 21.65 0.70 0.44
CA ILE A 184 22.34 -0.24 1.32
C ILE A 184 21.36 -1.33 1.72
N ILE A 185 21.65 -2.57 1.31
CA ILE A 185 20.89 -3.76 1.71
C ILE A 185 21.86 -4.72 2.40
N ASN A 186 21.55 -5.07 3.65
CA ASN A 186 22.31 -6.00 4.46
C ASN A 186 21.91 -7.45 4.15
N ARG A 187 22.84 -8.40 4.29
CA ARG A 187 22.60 -9.83 3.98
C ARG A 187 21.46 -10.48 4.74
N ASN A 188 21.24 -10.04 5.98
CA ASN A 188 20.19 -10.59 6.83
C ASN A 188 18.82 -9.94 6.58
N GLN A 189 18.73 -8.93 5.71
CA GLN A 189 17.47 -8.27 5.43
C GLN A 189 16.60 -9.10 4.49
N SER A 190 15.34 -9.24 4.87
CA SER A 190 14.28 -9.76 4.02
C SER A 190 13.86 -8.73 2.97
N LEU A 191 13.19 -9.19 1.91
CA LEU A 191 12.55 -8.30 0.94
C LEU A 191 11.58 -7.33 1.63
N ALA A 192 10.84 -7.81 2.63
CA ALA A 192 9.95 -6.97 3.45
C ALA A 192 10.70 -5.84 4.18
N GLN A 193 11.89 -6.11 4.72
CA GLN A 193 12.70 -5.07 5.38
C GLN A 193 13.24 -4.05 4.37
N VAL A 194 13.52 -4.45 3.13
CA VAL A 194 13.87 -3.49 2.07
C VAL A 194 12.68 -2.59 1.73
N PHE A 195 11.45 -3.11 1.74
CA PHE A 195 10.26 -2.27 1.57
C PHE A 195 10.10 -1.23 2.69
N GLU A 196 10.44 -1.55 3.94
CA GLU A 196 10.44 -0.55 5.02
C GLU A 196 11.51 0.55 4.79
N ILE A 197 12.70 0.21 4.30
CA ILE A 197 13.71 1.21 3.90
C ILE A 197 13.16 2.14 2.80
N LEU A 198 12.44 1.56 1.83
CA LEU A 198 11.80 2.33 0.76
C LEU A 198 10.67 3.23 1.28
N LYS A 199 9.94 2.80 2.31
CA LYS A 199 8.91 3.60 2.97
C LYS A 199 9.47 4.86 3.63
N ASP A 200 10.68 4.81 4.19
CA ASP A 200 11.35 6.01 4.72
C ASP A 200 11.71 7.04 3.63
N LYS A 201 11.90 6.56 2.40
CA LYS A 201 12.04 7.36 1.16
C LYS A 201 10.68 7.72 0.54
N GLY A 202 9.59 7.30 1.19
CA GLY A 202 8.17 7.51 0.86
C GLY A 202 7.67 6.65 -0.31
N ILE A 203 8.32 5.53 -0.57
CA ILE A 203 7.84 4.53 -1.53
C ILE A 203 7.09 3.49 -0.72
N TYR A 204 5.79 3.42 -0.95
CA TYR A 204 4.89 2.52 -0.25
C TYR A 204 4.83 1.19 -0.96
N THR A 205 4.79 0.12 -0.17
CA THR A 205 4.58 -1.24 -0.66
C THR A 205 3.39 -1.86 0.05
N TYR A 206 2.43 -2.39 -0.71
CA TYR A 206 1.25 -3.06 -0.19
C TYR A 206 0.68 -4.04 -1.22
N PHE A 207 -0.09 -5.02 -0.76
CA PHE A 207 -0.89 -5.86 -1.65
C PHE A 207 -2.25 -5.24 -1.92
N LYS A 208 -2.67 -5.27 -3.19
CA LYS A 208 -4.02 -4.92 -3.61
C LYS A 208 -4.62 -6.10 -4.36
N ILE A 209 -5.92 -6.35 -4.16
CA ILE A 209 -6.63 -7.38 -4.91
C ILE A 209 -7.18 -6.79 -6.22
N GLU A 210 -6.73 -7.33 -7.35
CA GLU A 210 -7.18 -6.98 -8.72
C GLU A 210 -7.61 -8.25 -9.45
N ASP A 211 -8.78 -8.24 -10.11
CA ASP A 211 -9.36 -9.41 -10.78
C ASP A 211 -9.35 -10.69 -9.92
N ALA A 212 -9.56 -10.54 -8.60
CA ALA A 212 -9.52 -11.61 -7.60
C ALA A 212 -8.14 -12.29 -7.47
N ALA A 213 -7.05 -11.60 -7.77
CA ALA A 213 -5.68 -12.00 -7.47
C ALA A 213 -4.93 -10.89 -6.70
N PRO A 214 -4.02 -11.25 -5.78
CA PRO A 214 -3.14 -10.27 -5.16
C PRO A 214 -2.15 -9.70 -6.19
N VAL A 215 -1.93 -8.39 -6.09
CA VAL A 215 -0.94 -7.62 -6.85
C VAL A 215 -0.08 -6.87 -5.84
N LEU A 216 1.21 -7.17 -5.81
CA LEU A 216 2.19 -6.41 -5.04
C LEU A 216 2.38 -5.06 -5.71
N THR A 217 2.00 -3.98 -5.04
CA THR A 217 2.14 -2.61 -5.54
C THR A 217 3.28 -1.93 -4.81
N ILE A 218 4.24 -1.38 -5.55
CA ILE A 218 5.35 -0.57 -5.04
C ILE A 218 5.29 0.79 -5.72
N THR A 219 4.95 1.85 -5.00
CA THR A 219 4.65 3.16 -5.59
C THR A 219 5.02 4.32 -4.69
N ASN A 220 5.42 5.44 -5.28
CA ASN A 220 5.58 6.73 -4.58
C ASN A 220 4.27 7.55 -4.55
N ASN A 221 3.19 7.07 -5.17
CA ASN A 221 1.90 7.75 -5.29
C ASN A 221 0.71 6.81 -4.95
N PRO A 222 0.63 6.27 -3.73
CA PRO A 222 -0.41 5.30 -3.35
C PRO A 222 -1.83 5.89 -3.38
N GLN A 223 -1.95 7.20 -3.20
CA GLN A 223 -3.21 7.94 -3.24
C GLN A 223 -3.59 8.42 -4.64
N GLN A 224 -2.84 8.04 -5.69
CA GLN A 224 -3.15 8.32 -7.09
C GLN A 224 -3.36 9.82 -7.37
N HIS A 225 -2.50 10.68 -6.82
CA HIS A 225 -2.49 12.10 -7.16
C HIS A 225 -2.27 12.28 -8.66
N THR A 226 -3.07 13.14 -9.27
CA THR A 226 -2.95 13.49 -10.69
C THR A 226 -1.92 14.59 -10.90
N ALA A 227 -1.40 14.72 -12.12
CA ALA A 227 -0.52 15.82 -12.48
C ALA A 227 -1.18 17.20 -12.26
N THR A 228 -2.49 17.31 -12.48
CA THR A 228 -3.28 18.52 -12.23
C THR A 228 -3.33 18.88 -10.74
N GLU A 229 -3.55 17.90 -9.86
CA GLU A 229 -3.55 18.09 -8.41
C GLU A 229 -2.17 18.55 -7.91
N LEU A 230 -1.10 17.93 -8.42
CA LEU A 230 0.28 18.32 -8.10
C LEU A 230 0.58 19.75 -8.57
N ALA A 231 0.20 20.11 -9.79
CA ALA A 231 0.37 21.47 -10.33
C ALA A 231 -0.33 22.51 -9.45
N GLY A 232 -1.61 22.27 -9.13
CA GLY A 232 -2.40 23.17 -8.29
C GLY A 232 -1.82 23.31 -6.89
N PHE A 233 -1.34 22.22 -6.29
CA PHE A 233 -0.68 22.27 -4.99
C PHE A 233 0.61 23.09 -5.03
N ILE A 234 1.46 22.86 -6.04
CA ILE A 234 2.70 23.62 -6.22
C ILE A 234 2.40 25.10 -6.35
N ASP A 235 1.45 25.50 -7.21
CA ASP A 235 1.14 26.90 -7.44
C ASP A 235 0.63 27.63 -6.18
N ARG A 236 -0.17 26.95 -5.35
CA ARG A 236 -0.65 27.52 -4.06
C ARG A 236 0.43 27.63 -3.00
N ASN A 237 1.40 26.71 -3.01
CA ASN A 237 2.43 26.59 -1.96
C ASN A 237 3.84 26.98 -2.45
N PHE A 238 3.92 27.66 -3.59
CA PHE A 238 5.18 27.99 -4.24
C PHE A 238 5.93 29.08 -3.45
N ILE A 239 7.00 28.69 -2.75
CA ILE A 239 7.93 29.63 -2.13
C ILE A 239 8.96 30.04 -3.19
N LYS A 240 9.16 31.34 -3.37
CA LYS A 240 10.20 31.86 -4.27
C LYS A 240 11.59 31.50 -3.72
N SER A 241 12.22 30.46 -4.27
CA SER A 241 13.65 30.15 -4.12
C SER A 241 14.53 31.06 -5.00
N PRO A 242 15.85 31.18 -4.75
CA PRO A 242 16.78 31.87 -5.65
C PRO A 242 16.75 31.37 -7.11
N LEU A 243 16.35 30.11 -7.32
CA LEU A 243 16.16 29.50 -8.65
C LEU A 243 14.77 29.79 -9.25
N ALA A 244 13.83 30.29 -8.44
CA ALA A 244 12.39 30.31 -8.72
C ALA A 244 11.96 31.52 -9.56
N GLY A 245 12.14 31.42 -10.88
CA GLY A 245 11.55 32.32 -11.88
C GLY A 245 10.45 31.66 -12.72
N THR A 246 9.95 32.40 -13.71
CA THR A 246 9.00 31.92 -14.74
C THR A 246 9.49 30.66 -15.47
N LEU A 247 10.81 30.52 -15.63
CA LEU A 247 11.43 29.37 -16.30
C LEU A 247 11.24 28.06 -15.51
N VAL A 248 11.43 28.08 -14.18
CA VAL A 248 11.20 26.89 -13.33
C VAL A 248 9.73 26.47 -13.39
N LYS A 249 8.79 27.42 -13.30
CA LYS A 249 7.36 27.12 -13.47
C LYS A 249 7.04 26.47 -14.82
N LYS A 250 7.66 26.96 -15.91
CA LYS A 250 7.51 26.36 -17.24
C LYS A 250 8.03 24.92 -17.27
N LEU A 251 9.19 24.65 -16.68
CA LEU A 251 9.76 23.29 -16.63
C LEU A 251 8.94 22.36 -15.73
N ILE A 252 8.37 22.85 -14.62
CA ILE A 252 7.46 22.08 -13.76
C ILE A 252 6.27 21.62 -14.59
N ASN A 253 5.64 22.52 -15.34
CA ASN A 253 4.51 22.19 -16.19
C ASN A 253 4.87 21.17 -17.29
N GLN A 254 6.08 21.28 -17.87
CA GLN A 254 6.57 20.30 -18.84
C GLN A 254 6.83 18.93 -18.20
N GLY A 255 7.47 18.89 -17.03
CA GLY A 255 7.70 17.67 -16.26
C GLY A 255 6.40 16.99 -15.83
N LEU A 256 5.43 17.78 -15.34
CA LEU A 256 4.09 17.30 -15.00
C LEU A 256 3.33 16.78 -16.23
N ALA A 257 3.53 17.35 -17.41
CA ALA A 257 2.96 16.80 -18.64
C ALA A 257 3.55 15.41 -18.97
N ILE A 258 4.87 15.24 -18.81
CA ILE A 258 5.52 13.92 -18.95
C ILE A 258 4.98 12.94 -17.90
N LEU A 259 4.91 13.36 -16.63
CA LEU A 259 4.37 12.56 -15.53
C LEU A 259 2.92 12.15 -15.80
N SER A 260 2.09 13.05 -16.33
CA SER A 260 0.70 12.76 -16.70
C SER A 260 0.61 11.60 -17.71
N SER A 261 1.51 11.57 -18.69
CA SER A 261 1.60 10.49 -19.69
C SER A 261 2.05 9.15 -19.11
N GLN A 262 2.87 9.16 -18.05
CA GLN A 262 3.31 7.96 -17.33
C GLN A 262 2.21 7.44 -16.39
N LEU A 263 1.60 8.35 -15.63
CA LEU A 263 0.46 8.06 -14.76
C LEU A 263 -0.71 7.49 -15.57
N SER A 264 -1.04 8.07 -16.72
CA SER A 264 -2.13 7.57 -17.58
C SER A 264 -1.86 6.17 -18.12
N LYS A 265 -0.61 5.85 -18.48
CA LYS A 265 -0.22 4.49 -18.91
C LYS A 265 -0.34 3.47 -17.78
N ALA A 266 0.12 3.83 -16.58
CA ALA A 266 -0.03 2.98 -15.39
C ALA A 266 -1.50 2.77 -15.01
N THR A 267 -2.35 3.78 -15.20
CA THR A 267 -3.79 3.70 -14.92
C THR A 267 -4.51 2.83 -15.95
N GLN A 268 -4.12 2.88 -17.24
CA GLN A 268 -4.69 2.01 -18.29
C GLN A 268 -4.30 0.53 -18.17
N SER A 269 -3.14 0.21 -17.55
CA SER A 269 -2.73 -1.20 -17.34
C SER A 269 -3.42 -1.88 -16.15
N LEU A 270 -4.08 -1.10 -15.28
CA LEU A 270 -4.85 -1.60 -14.15
C LEU A 270 -6.28 -1.87 -14.64
N SER A 271 -6.62 -3.14 -14.88
CA SER A 271 -8.00 -3.53 -15.19
C SER A 271 -8.92 -3.13 -14.03
N ASP A 272 -9.80 -2.19 -14.34
CA ASP A 272 -10.56 -1.32 -13.43
C ASP A 272 -11.69 -2.02 -12.64
N ARG A 273 -11.62 -3.34 -12.40
CA ARG A 273 -12.74 -4.07 -11.76
C ARG A 273 -12.85 -3.85 -10.24
N PHE A 274 -11.83 -3.27 -9.60
CA PHE A 274 -11.80 -3.12 -8.14
C PHE A 274 -11.32 -1.76 -7.61
N LEU A 275 -10.92 -0.79 -8.45
CA LEU A 275 -10.80 0.63 -8.04
C LEU A 275 -12.20 1.24 -8.10
N GLY A 276 -13.00 0.93 -7.09
CA GLY A 276 -14.40 1.33 -7.07
C GLY A 276 -14.55 2.77 -6.61
N LYS A 277 -15.25 3.61 -7.38
CA LYS A 277 -15.93 4.78 -6.82
C LYS A 277 -17.19 4.30 -6.10
N VAL A 278 -17.19 4.34 -4.78
CA VAL A 278 -18.27 3.81 -3.92
C VAL A 278 -19.03 4.95 -3.25
N ARG A 279 -20.36 4.89 -3.21
CA ARG A 279 -21.19 5.96 -2.66
C ARG A 279 -21.70 5.65 -1.25
N PHE A 280 -21.53 6.60 -0.34
CA PHE A 280 -22.14 6.59 0.98
C PHE A 280 -22.96 7.85 1.23
N ARG A 281 -24.11 7.65 1.88
CA ARG A 281 -25.08 8.66 2.26
C ARG A 281 -25.21 8.69 3.77
N PHE A 282 -25.01 9.86 4.35
CA PHE A 282 -25.27 10.09 5.76
C PHE A 282 -26.74 9.83 6.06
N ARG A 283 -27.02 9.19 7.21
CA ARG A 283 -28.38 8.79 7.64
C ARG A 283 -29.04 7.73 6.74
N TYR A 284 -28.28 7.05 5.89
CA TYR A 284 -28.75 5.94 5.06
C TYR A 284 -27.91 4.69 5.26
N ASN A 285 -26.65 4.70 4.79
CA ASN A 285 -25.72 3.56 4.91
C ASN A 285 -24.47 3.88 5.76
N ILE A 286 -24.37 5.10 6.29
CA ILE A 286 -23.44 5.46 7.36
C ILE A 286 -24.18 5.35 8.71
N ILE A 287 -23.63 4.52 9.60
CA ILE A 287 -24.15 4.25 10.94
C ILE A 287 -23.68 5.32 11.94
N GLU A 288 -22.39 5.64 11.88
CA GLU A 288 -21.72 6.59 12.77
C GLU A 288 -20.57 7.25 11.99
N ASP A 289 -20.27 8.52 12.26
CA ASP A 289 -19.06 9.16 11.74
C ASP A 289 -18.30 9.93 12.83
N LYS A 290 -16.98 9.89 12.73
CA LYS A 290 -16.01 10.66 13.54
C LYS A 290 -15.09 11.45 12.59
N LEU A 291 -15.70 12.11 11.61
CA LEU A 291 -14.98 12.86 10.58
C LEU A 291 -14.76 14.31 10.99
N VAL A 292 -13.52 14.76 10.87
CA VAL A 292 -13.09 16.15 11.16
C VAL A 292 -12.51 16.76 9.90
N VAL A 293 -13.04 17.92 9.49
CA VAL A 293 -12.55 18.64 8.30
C VAL A 293 -11.12 19.07 8.54
N VAL A 294 -10.23 18.80 7.59
CA VAL A 294 -8.86 19.28 7.57
C VAL A 294 -8.61 20.05 6.28
N LYS A 295 -7.95 21.20 6.39
CA LYS A 295 -7.68 22.09 5.26
C LYS A 295 -6.17 22.29 5.14
N GLU A 296 -5.68 22.27 3.90
CA GLU A 296 -4.28 22.56 3.56
C GLU A 296 -3.77 23.84 4.25
N SER A 297 -4.58 24.91 4.23
CA SER A 297 -4.25 26.22 4.79
C SER A 297 -4.14 26.28 6.33
N THR A 298 -4.63 25.26 7.04
CA THR A 298 -4.54 25.20 8.51
C THR A 298 -3.21 24.67 9.01
N LYS A 299 -2.41 24.07 8.12
CA LYS A 299 -1.07 23.57 8.44
C LYS A 299 -0.05 24.61 7.98
N ASN A 300 0.62 25.24 8.95
CA ASN A 300 1.72 26.17 8.70
C ASN A 300 3.05 25.39 8.64
N THR A 301 3.32 24.76 7.51
CA THR A 301 4.45 23.84 7.32
C THR A 301 5.13 24.06 5.97
N ARG A 302 6.43 23.79 5.94
CA ARG A 302 7.21 23.70 4.70
C ARG A 302 8.07 22.46 4.66
N MET A 303 8.38 22.03 3.45
CA MET A 303 9.28 20.92 3.16
C MET A 303 10.48 21.42 2.38
N ARG A 304 11.65 20.84 2.66
CA ARG A 304 12.87 21.07 1.91
C ARG A 304 13.29 19.78 1.22
N VAL A 305 13.69 19.89 -0.04
CA VAL A 305 14.28 18.78 -0.79
C VAL A 305 15.61 19.23 -1.34
N GLU A 306 16.64 18.42 -1.15
CA GLU A 306 18.02 18.66 -1.54
C GLU A 306 18.49 17.53 -2.46
N LYS A 307 19.22 17.88 -3.52
CA LYS A 307 19.89 16.90 -4.39
C LYS A 307 21.38 17.24 -4.48
N TYR A 308 22.20 16.28 -4.04
CA TYR A 308 23.65 16.33 -4.14
C TYR A 308 24.13 15.68 -5.44
N PHE A 309 25.28 16.13 -5.93
CA PHE A 309 25.89 15.66 -7.18
C PHE A 309 27.33 15.24 -6.92
N LYS A 310 27.85 14.31 -7.73
CA LYS A 310 29.20 13.73 -7.61
C LYS A 310 30.30 14.77 -7.38
N ASN A 311 30.25 15.90 -8.09
CA ASN A 311 31.25 16.96 -8.02
C ASN A 311 30.87 18.14 -7.11
N SER A 312 29.81 18.05 -6.30
CA SER A 312 29.34 19.18 -5.48
C SER A 312 28.87 18.76 -4.09
N ASN A 313 29.51 19.36 -3.07
CA ASN A 313 29.06 19.30 -1.68
C ASN A 313 27.98 20.35 -1.35
N THR A 314 27.62 21.21 -2.31
CA THR A 314 26.50 22.14 -2.18
C THR A 314 25.32 21.58 -2.97
N PRO A 315 24.16 21.33 -2.33
CA PRO A 315 23.03 20.74 -3.03
C PRO A 315 22.29 21.78 -3.87
N ILE A 316 21.62 21.30 -4.91
CA ILE A 316 20.48 22.01 -5.48
C ILE A 316 19.30 21.74 -4.55
N TYR A 317 18.63 22.79 -4.08
CA TYR A 317 17.51 22.64 -3.16
C TYR A 317 16.32 23.52 -3.53
N ILE A 318 15.15 23.06 -3.11
CA ILE A 318 13.90 23.81 -3.17
C ILE A 318 13.20 23.74 -1.82
N GLU A 319 12.32 24.71 -1.56
CA GLU A 319 11.37 24.67 -0.45
C GLU A 319 9.95 24.86 -1.00
N LEU A 320 9.01 24.10 -0.44
CA LEU A 320 7.60 24.12 -0.83
C LEU A 320 6.73 24.15 0.44
N GLY A 321 5.71 25.01 0.47
CA GLY A 321 4.82 25.20 1.63
C GLY A 321 4.71 26.67 2.04
N ASP A 322 4.63 26.92 3.35
CA ASP A 322 4.52 28.28 3.88
C ASP A 322 5.92 28.87 4.17
N PRO A 323 6.22 30.13 3.75
CA PRO A 323 7.53 30.75 3.96
C PRO A 323 8.03 30.74 5.42
N ASN A 324 7.12 30.86 6.38
CA ASN A 324 7.41 30.85 7.82
C ASN A 324 6.85 29.59 8.51
N GLY A 325 6.54 28.55 7.74
CA GLY A 325 6.04 27.29 8.25
C GLY A 325 7.12 26.50 8.98
N GLN A 326 6.69 25.63 9.88
CA GLN A 326 7.59 24.65 10.49
C GLN A 326 8.18 23.76 9.41
N LEU A 327 9.52 23.63 9.38
CA LEU A 327 10.18 22.67 8.49
C LEU A 327 9.91 21.25 9.02
N THR A 328 9.07 20.50 8.32
CA THR A 328 8.64 19.16 8.79
C THR A 328 9.70 18.10 8.56
N LYS A 329 10.36 18.14 7.40
CA LYS A 329 11.38 17.18 6.99
C LYS A 329 12.25 17.78 5.87
N THR A 330 13.54 17.46 5.90
CA THR A 330 14.45 17.64 4.76
C THR A 330 14.63 16.29 4.08
N HIS A 331 14.26 16.20 2.81
CA HIS A 331 14.52 15.01 2.00
C HIS A 331 15.82 15.22 1.23
N VAL A 332 16.75 14.28 1.39
CA VAL A 332 18.07 14.32 0.73
C VAL A 332 18.11 13.24 -0.34
N LEU A 333 18.41 13.67 -1.56
CA LEU A 333 18.60 12.86 -2.75
C LEU A 333 20.06 12.96 -3.20
N HIS A 334 20.55 11.91 -3.84
CA HIS A 334 21.92 11.84 -4.34
C HIS A 334 21.92 11.45 -5.81
N ASN A 335 22.72 12.15 -6.60
CA ASN A 335 23.15 11.73 -7.92
C ASN A 335 24.67 11.54 -7.87
N ASP A 336 25.09 10.29 -7.67
CA ASP A 336 26.50 9.94 -7.50
C ASP A 336 27.21 9.70 -8.85
N THR A 337 26.50 9.81 -9.97
CA THR A 337 27.00 9.53 -11.32
C THR A 337 27.33 10.79 -12.10
N ASP A 338 26.43 11.78 -12.07
CA ASP A 338 26.49 12.96 -12.91
C ASP A 338 27.19 14.14 -12.22
N ASP A 339 27.97 14.87 -13.01
CA ASP A 339 28.61 16.11 -12.61
C ASP A 339 27.71 17.31 -12.94
N LEU A 340 27.63 18.29 -12.03
CA LEU A 340 27.06 19.59 -12.37
C LEU A 340 27.96 20.31 -13.39
N PRO A 341 27.39 20.91 -14.45
CA PRO A 341 28.17 21.65 -15.43
C PRO A 341 28.93 22.80 -14.76
N LYS A 342 30.16 23.06 -15.22
CA LYS A 342 30.97 24.21 -14.73
C LYS A 342 30.65 25.50 -15.48
N ASP A 343 30.18 25.40 -16.71
CA ASP A 343 29.78 26.54 -17.53
C ASP A 343 28.55 27.23 -16.91
N PRO A 344 28.53 28.57 -16.74
CA PRO A 344 27.44 29.27 -16.09
C PRO A 344 26.06 29.08 -16.73
N GLU A 345 25.96 29.03 -18.07
CA GLU A 345 24.68 28.87 -18.76
C GLU A 345 24.17 27.44 -18.63
N ALA A 346 25.05 26.46 -18.85
CA ALA A 346 24.73 25.05 -18.68
C ALA A 346 24.38 24.71 -17.22
N PHE A 347 25.09 25.29 -16.25
CA PHE A 347 24.80 25.14 -14.82
C PHE A 347 23.43 25.69 -14.48
N LYS A 348 23.09 26.90 -14.97
CA LYS A 348 21.77 27.50 -14.78
C LYS A 348 20.66 26.64 -15.38
N LYS A 349 20.88 26.06 -16.56
CA LYS A 349 19.91 25.15 -17.20
C LYS A 349 19.71 23.88 -16.36
N ALA A 350 20.80 23.19 -16.03
CA ALA A 350 20.76 21.95 -15.25
C ALA A 350 20.13 22.17 -13.86
N THR A 351 20.48 23.26 -13.17
CA THR A 351 19.88 23.59 -11.87
C THR A 351 18.39 23.87 -11.95
N THR A 352 17.92 24.48 -13.04
CA THR A 352 16.50 24.74 -13.27
C THR A 352 15.72 23.44 -13.56
N GLU A 353 16.30 22.54 -14.37
CA GLU A 353 15.73 21.22 -14.67
C GLU A 353 15.62 20.36 -13.40
N VAL A 354 16.70 20.27 -12.63
CA VAL A 354 16.72 19.56 -11.35
C VAL A 354 15.71 20.17 -10.37
N ALA A 355 15.66 21.49 -10.23
CA ALA A 355 14.69 22.13 -9.35
C ALA A 355 13.24 21.76 -9.70
N SER A 356 12.91 21.63 -11.00
CA SER A 356 11.59 21.18 -11.46
C SER A 356 11.25 19.76 -10.98
N GLU A 357 12.20 18.82 -11.08
CA GLU A 357 12.05 17.47 -10.54
C GLU A 357 11.81 17.49 -9.03
N LEU A 358 12.59 18.30 -8.31
CA LEU A 358 12.47 18.42 -6.86
C LEU A 358 11.12 18.99 -6.42
N TYR A 359 10.51 19.90 -7.18
CA TYR A 359 9.16 20.40 -6.88
C TYR A 359 8.10 19.31 -7.07
N GLN A 360 8.21 18.44 -8.07
CA GLN A 360 7.28 17.32 -8.25
C GLN A 360 7.38 16.33 -7.09
N TYR A 361 8.62 15.97 -6.72
CA TYR A 361 8.88 15.12 -5.56
C TYR A 361 8.34 15.75 -4.26
N ALA A 362 8.64 17.04 -4.03
CA ALA A 362 8.18 17.75 -2.85
C ALA A 362 6.65 17.85 -2.80
N ALA A 363 5.98 18.05 -3.93
CA ALA A 363 4.52 18.14 -3.98
C ALA A 363 3.87 16.84 -3.50
N LEU A 364 4.31 15.68 -4.00
CA LEU A 364 3.80 14.37 -3.56
C LEU A 364 3.92 14.18 -2.04
N ARG A 365 5.05 14.62 -1.46
CA ARG A 365 5.34 14.48 -0.02
C ARG A 365 4.62 15.52 0.84
N ALA A 366 4.59 16.77 0.39
CA ALA A 366 3.98 17.88 1.12
C ALA A 366 2.45 17.79 1.11
N MET A 367 1.84 17.19 0.07
CA MET A 367 0.40 16.92 0.06
C MET A 367 -0.01 15.91 1.15
N GLU A 368 0.86 14.98 1.54
CA GLU A 368 0.61 14.08 2.66
C GLU A 368 0.65 14.82 4.01
N SER A 369 1.53 15.81 4.18
CA SER A 369 1.66 16.58 5.43
C SER A 369 0.72 17.79 5.51
N LYS A 370 0.16 18.23 4.38
CA LYS A 370 -0.85 19.30 4.27
C LYS A 370 -2.16 18.76 3.66
N PRO A 371 -2.82 17.78 4.29
CA PRO A 371 -4.02 17.18 3.72
C PRO A 371 -5.16 18.20 3.63
N SER A 372 -5.92 18.12 2.55
CA SER A 372 -7.21 18.79 2.37
C SER A 372 -8.27 17.70 2.25
N GLY A 373 -9.26 17.67 3.14
CA GLY A 373 -10.28 16.62 3.20
C GLY A 373 -10.75 16.34 4.61
N PHE A 374 -10.69 15.08 5.02
CA PHE A 374 -11.11 14.63 6.34
C PHE A 374 -9.99 13.87 7.06
N GLU A 375 -9.94 14.04 8.38
CA GLU A 375 -9.29 13.09 9.29
C GLU A 375 -10.39 12.30 10.03
N GLY A 376 -10.12 11.02 10.30
CA GLY A 376 -11.00 10.15 11.07
C GLY A 376 -11.63 9.03 10.23
N SER A 377 -12.78 8.54 10.68
CA SER A 377 -13.46 7.41 10.04
C SER A 377 -14.97 7.49 10.15
N PHE A 378 -15.65 6.68 9.35
CA PHE A 378 -17.07 6.42 9.49
C PHE A 378 -17.35 4.92 9.49
N LEU A 379 -18.39 4.51 10.21
CA LEU A 379 -18.83 3.13 10.35
C LEU A 379 -20.01 2.86 9.43
N THR A 380 -19.98 1.75 8.71
CA THR A 380 -21.02 1.32 7.77
C THR A 380 -21.33 -0.15 7.94
N PHE A 381 -22.37 -0.61 7.25
CA PHE A 381 -22.59 -2.03 7.01
C PHE A 381 -21.50 -2.61 6.08
N GLY A 382 -21.44 -3.93 6.02
CA GLY A 382 -20.59 -4.71 5.11
C GLY A 382 -20.69 -4.37 3.61
N GLU A 383 -21.75 -3.67 3.21
CA GLU A 383 -21.94 -3.17 1.86
C GLU A 383 -22.34 -1.69 1.84
N PRO A 384 -21.94 -0.92 0.80
CA PRO A 384 -21.07 -1.35 -0.30
C PRO A 384 -19.63 -1.66 0.15
N PHE A 385 -18.98 -2.61 -0.52
CA PHE A 385 -17.66 -3.12 -0.13
C PHE A 385 -16.54 -2.14 -0.56
N VAL A 386 -15.61 -1.83 0.35
CA VAL A 386 -14.58 -0.78 0.13
C VAL A 386 -13.19 -1.26 0.52
N ARG A 387 -12.18 -1.06 -0.31
CA ARG A 387 -10.78 -1.38 -0.01
C ARG A 387 -9.95 -0.11 0.24
N PRO A 388 -8.78 -0.23 0.88
CA PRO A 388 -7.77 0.82 0.79
C PRO A 388 -7.51 1.19 -0.67
N THR A 389 -7.23 2.47 -0.92
CA THR A 389 -7.04 3.04 -2.27
C THR A 389 -8.31 3.16 -3.14
N ASP A 390 -9.49 2.77 -2.66
CA ASP A 390 -10.75 3.12 -3.32
C ASP A 390 -11.11 4.60 -3.11
N GLN A 391 -12.05 5.08 -3.91
CA GLN A 391 -12.63 6.42 -3.76
C GLN A 391 -14.04 6.33 -3.20
N VAL A 392 -14.33 7.07 -2.13
CA VAL A 392 -15.67 7.15 -1.56
C VAL A 392 -16.31 8.50 -1.82
N ILE A 393 -17.52 8.48 -2.37
CA ILE A 393 -18.37 9.64 -2.58
C ILE A 393 -19.27 9.77 -1.35
N LEU A 394 -19.10 10.85 -0.61
CA LEU A 394 -19.92 11.17 0.56
C LEU A 394 -21.02 12.16 0.19
N GLU A 395 -22.24 11.84 0.61
CA GLU A 395 -23.44 12.65 0.38
C GLU A 395 -24.21 12.89 1.68
N ASN A 396 -24.32 14.16 2.05
CA ASN A 396 -25.03 14.64 3.21
C ASN A 396 -25.97 15.77 2.78
N ALA A 397 -27.27 15.51 2.92
CA ALA A 397 -28.30 16.49 2.56
C ALA A 397 -28.36 17.69 3.51
N LYS A 398 -27.88 17.53 4.76
CA LYS A 398 -27.96 18.58 5.79
C LYS A 398 -26.66 19.36 5.95
N ASP A 399 -25.52 18.69 5.83
CA ASP A 399 -24.20 19.28 5.99
C ASP A 399 -23.41 19.13 4.69
N LYS A 400 -23.54 20.12 3.80
CA LYS A 400 -22.94 20.09 2.46
C LYS A 400 -21.40 20.14 2.50
N GLU A 401 -20.79 20.58 3.60
CA GLU A 401 -19.32 20.59 3.73
C GLU A 401 -18.75 19.17 3.78
N LYS A 402 -19.55 18.19 4.21
CA LYS A 402 -19.21 16.76 4.17
C LYS A 402 -19.33 16.11 2.80
N ASN A 403 -19.77 16.84 1.79
CA ASN A 403 -19.90 16.31 0.44
C ASN A 403 -18.57 16.32 -0.31
N GLY A 404 -18.29 15.24 -1.03
CA GLY A 404 -17.12 15.16 -1.89
C GLY A 404 -16.71 13.73 -2.16
N THR A 405 -15.66 13.60 -2.96
CA THR A 405 -14.97 12.33 -3.20
C THR A 405 -13.72 12.31 -2.36
N PHE A 406 -13.48 11.22 -1.63
CA PHE A 406 -12.34 11.09 -0.73
C PHE A 406 -11.62 9.77 -0.97
N GLN A 407 -10.30 9.79 -0.79
CA GLN A 407 -9.47 8.61 -0.92
C GLN A 407 -9.52 7.78 0.38
N VAL A 408 -9.67 6.47 0.25
CA VAL A 408 -9.66 5.55 1.40
C VAL A 408 -8.24 5.20 1.79
N GLU A 409 -7.93 5.38 3.07
CA GLU A 409 -6.62 5.06 3.62
C GLU A 409 -6.54 3.67 4.25
N LYS A 410 -7.52 3.38 5.11
CA LYS A 410 -7.57 2.15 5.90
C LYS A 410 -9.02 1.68 5.98
N VAL A 411 -9.20 0.37 6.01
CA VAL A 411 -10.49 -0.26 6.26
C VAL A 411 -10.33 -1.31 7.34
N GLU A 412 -11.10 -1.19 8.41
CA GLU A 412 -11.25 -2.22 9.43
C GLU A 412 -12.59 -2.91 9.24
N ARG A 413 -12.61 -4.23 9.15
CA ARG A 413 -13.82 -5.04 8.99
C ARG A 413 -14.02 -5.88 10.23
N SER A 414 -15.25 -5.95 10.69
CA SER A 414 -15.68 -6.89 11.72
C SER A 414 -16.90 -7.65 11.21
N PHE A 415 -16.90 -8.97 11.34
CA PHE A 415 -17.98 -9.86 10.95
C PHE A 415 -18.23 -10.84 12.08
N GLY A 416 -19.48 -11.04 12.48
CA GLY A 416 -19.82 -12.03 13.51
C GLY A 416 -21.17 -11.75 14.16
N GLU A 417 -21.25 -11.91 15.49
CA GLU A 417 -22.48 -11.76 16.28
C GLU A 417 -23.16 -10.39 16.10
N ASN A 418 -22.37 -9.32 15.91
CA ASN A 418 -22.86 -7.96 15.69
C ASN A 418 -23.16 -7.62 14.20
N GLY A 419 -23.19 -8.64 13.33
CA GLY A 419 -23.33 -8.53 11.89
C GLY A 419 -22.00 -8.18 11.19
N TYR A 420 -22.09 -7.70 9.95
CA TYR A 420 -20.93 -7.29 9.16
C TYR A 420 -20.84 -5.75 9.09
N ARG A 421 -19.70 -5.22 9.50
CA ARG A 421 -19.40 -3.78 9.55
C ARG A 421 -18.07 -3.47 8.89
N GLN A 422 -17.96 -2.25 8.39
CA GLN A 422 -16.73 -1.66 7.88
C GLN A 422 -16.54 -0.30 8.56
N ARG A 423 -15.38 -0.09 9.18
CA ARG A 423 -14.91 1.24 9.59
C ARG A 423 -13.92 1.72 8.55
N ILE A 424 -14.31 2.77 7.84
CA ILE A 424 -13.56 3.29 6.70
C ILE A 424 -12.88 4.58 7.14
N PHE A 425 -11.56 4.58 7.11
CA PHE A 425 -10.74 5.76 7.34
C PHE A 425 -10.47 6.41 5.99
N ILE A 426 -10.81 7.68 5.91
CA ILE A 426 -10.62 8.50 4.71
C ILE A 426 -9.61 9.59 4.99
N GLY A 427 -8.98 10.06 3.93
CA GLY A 427 -7.99 11.14 4.01
C GLY A 427 -8.35 12.27 3.06
N ARG A 428 -7.50 12.42 2.04
CA ARG A 428 -7.60 13.52 1.08
C ARG A 428 -8.92 13.54 0.35
N ARG A 429 -9.39 14.74 0.05
CA ARG A 429 -10.39 15.02 -0.97
C ARG A 429 -9.74 14.84 -2.34
N VAL A 430 -10.46 14.19 -3.24
CA VAL A 430 -10.11 14.09 -4.66
C VAL A 430 -10.80 15.24 -5.36
N GLU A 431 -10.03 16.10 -6.03
CA GLU A 431 -10.58 17.18 -6.83
C GLU A 431 -11.21 16.57 -8.10
N ILE A 432 -12.49 16.86 -8.33
CA ILE A 432 -13.13 16.49 -9.59
C ILE A 432 -12.68 17.56 -10.59
N VAL A 433 -11.82 17.18 -11.52
CA VAL A 433 -11.39 18.02 -12.66
C VAL A 433 -12.54 18.23 -13.62
#